data_AF-A0AAE8SGS1-F1
#
_entry.id   AF-A0AAE8SGS1-F1
#
_cell.length_a   1.000
_cell.length_b   1.000
_cell.length_c   1.000
_cell.angle_alpha   90.00
_cell.angle_beta   90.00
_cell.angle_gamma   90.00
#
_symmetry.space_group_name_H-M   'P 1'
#
loop_
_entity.id
_entity.type
_entity.pdbx_description
1 polymer ?
#
loop_
_entity_poly.entity_id
_entity_poly.type
_entity_poly.pdbx_seq_one_letter_code
_entity_poly.pdbx_strand_id
1 'polypeptide(L)'
;MAPRISHHENGIFRAHELGFWTREILEHLQQDPDGDMALQFLHNIRSEDKYTYNDIEDCVAQVVSVVREAVTLPENQTVTPGLAKIRPKTCGVPNDADQHQDKPRMFLDQLHGLIESQSESLSVFFIQRSIYHPFFGKDVSVDIENPMTKTWHMRQTCPSGLKCKPQMRILQLENEVRQQKQEIPSTQARYDSLLAENQTLQDANQELQKKTSLLEDIRSLSEEQKRIKRFHDIREREMVAWTVRFPW
;
A
#
# COMPACT_ATOMS: atom_id res chain seq x y z
N MET A 1 -1.60 10.76 5.16
CA MET A 1 -1.45 11.20 3.76
C MET A 1 -0.59 12.44 3.79
N ALA A 2 0.57 12.43 3.13
CA ALA A 2 1.40 13.61 3.01
C ALA A 2 0.78 14.57 1.98
N PRO A 3 0.81 15.90 2.19
CA PRO A 3 0.25 16.83 1.23
C PRO A 3 1.11 16.83 -0.04
N ARG A 4 0.49 16.51 -1.18
CA ARG A 4 1.07 16.76 -2.49
C ARG A 4 0.95 18.25 -2.75
N ILE A 5 1.93 19.03 -2.32
CA ILE A 5 2.15 20.38 -2.87
C ILE A 5 2.48 20.13 -4.34
N SER A 6 1.50 20.36 -5.20
CA SER A 6 1.65 20.12 -6.61
C SER A 6 2.70 21.10 -7.14
N HIS A 7 3.70 20.60 -7.87
CA HIS A 7 4.77 21.41 -8.48
C HIS A 7 4.26 22.52 -9.44
N HIS A 8 2.94 22.67 -9.60
CA HIS A 8 2.27 23.66 -10.44
C HIS A 8 2.23 25.06 -9.80
N GLU A 9 2.12 25.16 -8.47
CA GLU A 9 1.94 26.45 -7.76
C GLU A 9 3.20 27.33 -7.83
N ASN A 10 4.38 26.73 -7.73
CA ASN A 10 5.66 27.44 -7.89
C ASN A 10 5.87 27.99 -9.32
N GLY A 11 5.20 27.40 -10.31
CA GLY A 11 5.26 27.87 -11.70
C GLY A 11 4.52 29.17 -11.92
N ILE A 12 3.43 29.40 -11.19
CA ILE A 12 2.54 30.57 -11.34
C ILE A 12 3.23 31.82 -10.79
N PHE A 13 3.80 31.76 -9.58
CA PHE A 13 4.58 32.86 -9.00
C PHE A 13 5.77 33.25 -9.89
N ARG A 14 6.48 32.24 -10.42
CA ARG A 14 7.63 32.46 -11.30
C ARG A 14 7.24 33.01 -12.67
N ALA A 15 6.09 32.62 -13.22
CA ALA A 15 5.55 33.19 -14.45
C ALA A 15 5.22 34.69 -14.29
N HIS A 16 4.65 35.07 -13.14
CA HIS A 16 4.41 36.48 -12.82
C HIS A 16 5.72 37.27 -12.67
N GLU A 17 6.73 36.73 -11.97
CA GLU A 17 8.07 37.35 -11.86
C GLU A 17 8.76 37.52 -13.22
N LEU A 18 8.53 36.61 -14.16
CA LEU A 18 9.05 36.66 -15.53
C LEU A 18 8.24 37.58 -16.46
N GLY A 19 7.21 38.26 -15.95
CA GLY A 19 6.43 39.25 -16.68
C GLY A 19 5.28 38.69 -17.51
N PHE A 20 4.76 37.51 -17.17
CA PHE A 20 3.54 36.98 -17.78
C PHE A 20 2.31 37.44 -16.99
N TRP A 21 1.54 38.34 -17.59
CA TRP A 21 0.36 38.99 -16.99
C TRP A 21 -0.93 38.47 -17.64
N THR A 22 -1.21 37.18 -17.50
CA THR A 22 -2.46 36.61 -18.01
C THR A 22 -3.53 36.69 -16.92
N ARG A 23 -4.81 36.81 -17.31
CA ARG A 23 -5.92 36.88 -16.36
C ARG A 23 -5.94 35.66 -15.42
N GLU A 24 -5.65 34.46 -15.93
CA GLU A 24 -5.63 33.26 -15.09
C GLU A 24 -4.51 33.29 -14.03
N ILE A 25 -3.37 33.93 -14.33
CA ILE A 25 -2.24 34.07 -13.40
C ILE A 25 -2.60 35.05 -12.28
N LEU A 26 -3.23 36.18 -12.63
CA LEU A 26 -3.67 37.18 -11.67
C LEU A 26 -4.80 36.66 -10.77
N GLU A 27 -5.73 35.88 -11.32
CA GLU A 27 -6.79 35.22 -10.55
C GLU A 27 -6.21 34.18 -9.57
N HIS A 28 -5.22 33.38 -10.00
CA HIS A 28 -4.54 32.44 -9.11
C HIS A 28 -3.71 33.13 -8.01
N LEU A 29 -3.11 34.28 -8.31
CA LEU A 29 -2.38 35.07 -7.30
C LEU A 29 -3.31 35.74 -6.27
N GLN A 30 -4.59 35.92 -6.60
CA GLN A 30 -5.59 36.45 -5.67
C GLN A 30 -6.20 35.39 -4.76
N GLN A 31 -6.06 34.10 -5.07
CA GLN A 31 -6.54 33.01 -4.23
C GLN A 31 -5.60 32.82 -3.03
N ASP A 32 -6.16 32.55 -1.85
CA ASP A 32 -5.40 32.17 -0.65
C ASP A 32 -5.28 30.63 -0.61
N PRO A 33 -4.18 30.04 -1.12
CA PRO A 33 -4.06 28.59 -1.24
C PRO A 33 -4.08 27.91 0.14
N ASP A 34 -3.55 28.58 1.16
CA ASP A 34 -3.54 28.07 2.53
C ASP A 34 -4.97 28.04 3.10
N GLY A 35 -5.79 29.03 2.77
CA GLY A 35 -7.22 29.08 3.14
C GLY A 35 -8.03 27.94 2.53
N ASP A 36 -7.86 27.70 1.23
CA ASP A 36 -8.53 26.60 0.52
C ASP A 36 -8.10 25.23 1.06
N MET A 37 -6.80 25.06 1.35
CA MET A 37 -6.28 23.85 1.97
C MET A 37 -6.80 23.65 3.39
N ALA A 38 -6.88 24.72 4.19
CA ALA A 38 -7.42 24.68 5.54
C ALA A 38 -8.92 24.30 5.54
N LEU A 39 -9.71 24.85 4.61
CA LEU A 39 -11.10 24.43 4.38
C LEU A 39 -11.18 22.93 4.09
N GLN A 40 -10.43 22.47 3.09
CA GLN A 40 -10.43 21.07 2.68
C GLN A 40 -10.01 20.13 3.83
N PHE A 41 -9.04 20.55 4.65
CA PHE A 41 -8.59 19.83 5.82
C PHE A 41 -9.71 19.67 6.87
N LEU A 42 -10.45 20.74 7.17
CA LEU A 42 -11.56 20.69 8.13
C LEU A 42 -12.65 19.72 7.69
N HIS A 43 -13.04 19.77 6.41
CA HIS A 43 -14.01 18.85 5.81
C HIS A 43 -13.55 17.39 5.79
N ASN A 44 -12.24 17.16 5.61
CA ASN A 44 -11.69 15.80 5.58
C ASN A 44 -11.59 15.15 6.97
N ILE A 45 -11.33 15.93 8.03
CA ILE A 45 -11.20 15.38 9.38
C ILE A 45 -12.57 15.11 10.00
N ARG A 46 -13.56 15.95 9.73
CA ARG A 46 -14.92 15.80 10.23
C ARG A 46 -15.90 15.88 9.07
N SER A 47 -16.60 14.78 8.83
CA SER A 47 -17.66 14.72 7.81
C SER A 47 -18.78 15.70 8.13
N GLU A 48 -19.17 16.49 7.12
CA GLU A 48 -20.25 17.50 7.18
C GLU A 48 -21.61 16.90 7.56
N ASP A 49 -21.82 15.62 7.30
CA ASP A 49 -23.07 14.91 7.62
C ASP A 49 -23.37 14.85 9.13
N LYS A 50 -22.35 15.05 9.98
CA LYS A 50 -22.44 14.86 11.44
C LYS A 50 -21.94 16.04 12.27
N TYR A 51 -21.19 16.95 11.68
CA TYR A 51 -20.54 18.05 12.40
C TYR A 51 -20.64 19.33 11.58
N THR A 52 -21.00 20.42 12.25
CA THR A 52 -21.10 21.77 11.69
C THR A 52 -20.19 22.71 12.48
N TYR A 53 -19.51 23.60 11.78
CA TYR A 53 -18.72 24.67 12.38
C TYR A 53 -19.63 25.90 12.50
N ASN A 54 -19.60 26.57 13.66
CA ASN A 54 -20.42 27.77 13.90
C ASN A 54 -19.99 28.95 13.01
N ASP A 55 -18.68 29.08 12.78
CA ASP A 55 -18.05 30.07 11.91
C ASP A 55 -16.90 29.36 11.20
N ILE A 56 -17.10 29.00 9.93
CA ILE A 56 -16.12 28.21 9.19
C ILE A 56 -14.94 29.09 8.76
N GLU A 57 -15.20 30.35 8.46
CA GLU A 57 -14.23 31.36 8.07
C GLU A 57 -13.23 31.62 9.21
N ASP A 58 -13.72 31.72 10.46
CA ASP A 58 -12.86 31.92 11.64
C ASP A 58 -12.03 30.64 11.96
N CYS A 59 -12.62 29.46 11.75
CA CYS A 59 -11.90 28.19 11.89
C CYS A 59 -10.76 28.06 10.86
N VAL A 60 -11.02 28.46 9.62
CA VAL A 60 -10.03 28.48 8.54
C VAL A 60 -8.92 29.47 8.87
N ALA A 61 -9.27 30.68 9.32
CA ALA A 61 -8.30 31.69 9.73
C ALA A 61 -7.38 31.18 10.86
N GLN A 62 -7.92 30.46 11.84
CA GLN A 62 -7.13 29.85 12.93
C GLN A 62 -6.15 28.79 12.42
N VAL A 63 -6.58 27.90 11.51
CA VAL A 63 -5.70 26.89 10.92
C VAL A 63 -4.59 27.55 10.09
N VAL A 64 -4.94 28.52 9.25
CA VAL A 64 -3.98 29.28 8.45
C VAL A 64 -2.97 30.02 9.34
N SER A 65 -3.41 30.60 10.46
CA SER A 65 -2.51 31.23 11.44
C SER A 65 -1.44 30.26 11.94
N VAL A 66 -1.85 29.04 12.31
CA VAL A 66 -0.93 28.00 12.79
C VAL A 66 0.05 27.56 11.69
N VAL A 67 -0.42 27.43 10.44
CA VAL A 67 0.44 27.06 9.31
C VAL A 67 1.46 28.17 9.01
N ARG A 68 1.06 29.43 9.09
CA ARG A 68 1.93 30.59 8.87
C ARG A 68 3.01 30.76 9.93
N GLU A 69 2.81 30.23 11.13
CA GLU A 69 3.84 30.19 12.18
C GLU A 69 4.96 29.19 11.91
N ALA A 70 4.82 28.32 10.90
CA ALA A 70 5.82 27.31 10.58
C ALA A 70 7.16 27.95 10.12
N VAL A 71 8.26 27.50 10.73
CA VAL A 71 9.62 27.94 10.37
C VAL A 71 10.30 26.85 9.54
N THR A 72 11.05 27.25 8.51
CA THR A 72 11.84 26.34 7.68
C THR A 72 12.96 25.69 8.50
N LEU A 73 12.98 24.36 8.53
CA LEU A 73 14.09 23.61 9.12
C LEU A 73 15.30 23.61 8.18
N PRO A 74 16.54 23.75 8.71
CA PRO A 74 17.73 23.61 7.89
C PRO A 74 17.83 22.20 7.32
N GLU A 75 18.23 22.10 6.05
CA GLU A 75 18.23 20.93 5.16
C GLU A 75 18.91 19.66 5.72
N ASN A 76 19.63 19.78 6.85
CA ASN A 76 20.40 18.70 7.47
C ASN A 76 19.74 18.09 8.73
N GLN A 77 18.56 18.57 9.14
CA GLN A 77 17.83 17.95 10.25
C GLN A 77 16.83 16.94 9.71
N THR A 78 17.23 15.67 9.73
CA THR A 78 16.33 14.54 9.54
C THR A 78 15.30 14.60 10.67
N VAL A 79 14.12 15.15 10.40
CA VAL A 79 13.00 15.10 11.35
C VAL A 79 12.73 13.63 11.60
N THR A 80 13.04 13.15 12.79
CA THR A 80 12.69 11.81 13.25
C THR A 80 11.17 11.72 13.27
N PRO A 81 10.52 10.95 12.38
CA PRO A 81 9.13 10.61 12.59
C PRO A 81 9.13 9.69 13.81
N GLY A 82 8.54 10.16 14.91
CA GLY A 82 8.32 9.39 16.13
C GLY A 82 7.38 8.22 15.85
N LEU A 83 7.91 7.17 15.25
CA LEU A 83 7.43 5.79 15.22
C LEU A 83 8.48 5.08 14.38
N ALA A 84 9.29 4.23 15.02
CA ALA A 84 10.26 3.37 14.36
C ALA A 84 9.50 2.51 13.33
N LYS A 85 9.39 3.03 12.11
CA LYS A 85 8.81 2.33 10.97
C LYS A 85 9.82 1.25 10.67
N ILE A 86 9.51 0.03 11.09
CA ILE A 86 10.19 -1.18 10.65
C ILE A 86 10.29 -1.05 9.13
N ARG A 87 11.50 -0.77 8.62
CA ARG A 87 11.68 -0.53 7.19
C ARG A 87 11.19 -1.80 6.49
N PRO A 88 10.21 -1.72 5.59
CA PRO A 88 9.74 -2.90 4.90
C PRO A 88 10.92 -3.56 4.18
N LYS A 89 10.96 -4.89 4.18
CA LYS A 89 11.89 -5.65 3.34
C LYS A 89 11.78 -5.06 1.93
N THR A 90 12.90 -4.65 1.35
CA THR A 90 13.01 -3.90 0.09
C THR A 90 12.67 -4.77 -1.12
N CYS A 91 11.46 -5.32 -1.16
CA CYS A 91 10.89 -6.07 -2.27
C CYS A 91 9.57 -5.42 -2.68
N GLY A 92 9.36 -5.29 -3.99
CA GLY A 92 8.17 -4.65 -4.57
C GLY A 92 8.39 -3.18 -4.96
N VAL A 93 7.28 -2.46 -5.11
CA VAL A 93 7.26 -1.04 -5.51
C VAL A 93 7.95 -0.21 -4.42
N PRO A 94 8.92 0.66 -4.76
CA PRO A 94 9.54 1.57 -3.79
C PRO A 94 8.47 2.36 -3.04
N ASN A 95 8.60 2.43 -1.73
CA ASN A 95 7.74 3.29 -0.91
C ASN A 95 8.04 4.76 -1.26
N ASP A 96 6.99 5.58 -1.38
CA ASP A 96 7.06 6.99 -1.81
C ASP A 96 8.08 7.80 -1.00
N ALA A 97 8.21 7.52 0.30
CA ALA A 97 9.17 8.21 1.17
C ALA A 97 10.63 7.88 0.80
N ASP A 98 10.92 6.60 0.53
CA ASP A 98 12.26 6.15 0.14
C ASP A 98 12.60 6.67 -1.27
N GLN A 99 11.60 6.70 -2.17
CA GLN A 99 11.74 7.30 -3.49
C GLN A 99 11.99 8.81 -3.41
N HIS A 100 11.29 9.54 -2.54
CA HIS A 100 11.50 10.98 -2.38
C HIS A 100 12.88 11.30 -1.82
N GLN A 101 13.37 10.49 -0.88
CA GLN A 101 14.71 10.62 -0.31
C GLN A 101 15.82 10.32 -1.33
N ASP A 102 15.63 9.29 -2.15
CA ASP A 102 16.65 8.87 -3.12
C ASP A 102 16.57 9.62 -4.46
N LYS A 103 15.46 10.31 -4.76
CA LYS A 103 15.25 11.07 -6.01
C LYS A 103 16.36 12.10 -6.31
N PRO A 104 16.86 12.89 -5.35
CA PRO A 104 17.98 13.81 -5.59
C PRO A 104 19.28 13.09 -5.97
N ARG A 105 19.37 11.77 -5.76
CA ARG A 105 20.52 10.93 -6.12
C ARG A 105 20.35 10.20 -7.45
N MET A 106 19.16 10.26 -8.06
CA MET A 106 18.87 9.58 -9.34
C MET A 106 19.31 10.41 -10.57
N PHE A 107 20.39 11.17 -10.46
CA PHE A 107 21.00 11.90 -11.57
C PHE A 107 22.28 11.20 -12.05
N LEU A 108 22.69 11.44 -13.30
CA LEU A 108 23.79 10.71 -13.94
C LEU A 108 25.13 10.88 -13.22
N ASP A 109 25.40 12.09 -12.74
CA ASP A 109 26.57 12.43 -11.92
C ASP A 109 26.67 11.52 -10.67
N GLN A 110 25.56 11.29 -9.99
CA GLN A 110 25.51 10.48 -8.77
C GLN A 110 25.38 8.97 -9.04
N LEU A 111 24.67 8.58 -10.11
CA LEU A 111 24.58 7.20 -10.58
C LEU A 111 25.91 6.65 -11.09
N HIS A 112 26.78 7.49 -11.62
CA HIS A 112 28.14 7.10 -12.02
C HIS A 112 29.21 7.49 -10.97
N GLY A 113 28.87 8.36 -10.03
CA GLY A 113 29.76 8.79 -8.94
C GLY A 113 30.15 7.66 -7.97
N LEU A 114 31.20 7.90 -7.19
CA LEU A 114 31.66 6.97 -6.15
C LEU A 114 30.60 6.83 -5.05
N ILE A 115 30.29 5.61 -4.63
CA ILE A 115 29.39 5.36 -3.50
C ILE A 115 30.21 5.54 -2.22
N GLU A 116 29.88 6.56 -1.43
CA GLU A 116 30.36 6.67 -0.05
C GLU A 116 29.79 5.50 0.77
N SER A 117 30.64 4.90 1.59
CA SER A 117 30.53 3.57 2.19
C SER A 117 29.14 3.08 2.61
N GLN A 118 28.96 1.77 2.39
CA GLN A 118 27.85 0.89 2.76
C GLN A 118 27.11 1.31 4.04
N SER A 119 25.90 1.84 3.87
CA SER A 119 24.91 1.79 4.94
C SER A 119 24.61 0.34 5.30
N GLU A 120 24.39 0.07 6.59
CA GLU A 120 24.08 -1.27 7.14
C GLU A 120 22.83 -1.93 6.50
N SER A 121 22.04 -1.15 5.74
CA SER A 121 20.90 -1.60 4.97
C SER A 121 21.00 -1.16 3.50
N LEU A 122 20.48 -1.98 2.59
CA LEU A 122 20.36 -1.68 1.16
C LEU A 122 19.37 -0.52 0.95
N SER A 123 19.84 0.57 0.33
CA SER A 123 18.98 1.70 -0.07
C SER A 123 18.29 1.45 -1.41
N VAL A 124 17.16 2.12 -1.66
CA VAL A 124 16.44 2.07 -2.95
C VAL A 124 17.33 2.58 -4.08
N PHE A 125 18.15 3.61 -3.85
CA PHE A 125 19.17 4.09 -4.78
C PHE A 125 20.14 2.99 -5.20
N PHE A 126 20.61 2.16 -4.26
CA PHE A 126 21.50 1.04 -4.60
C PHE A 126 20.80 0.04 -5.53
N ILE A 127 19.54 -0.29 -5.23
CA ILE A 127 18.73 -1.20 -6.06
C ILE A 127 18.56 -0.61 -7.47
N GLN A 128 18.17 0.65 -7.57
CA GLN A 128 17.94 1.31 -8.86
C GLN A 128 19.24 1.46 -9.67
N ARG A 129 20.35 1.81 -9.04
CA ARG A 129 21.67 1.85 -9.68
C ARG A 129 22.11 0.47 -10.15
N SER A 130 21.79 -0.59 -9.41
CA SER A 130 22.08 -1.97 -9.82
C SER A 130 21.26 -2.41 -11.04
N ILE A 131 20.04 -1.87 -11.22
CA ILE A 131 19.20 -2.09 -12.41
C ILE A 131 19.71 -1.26 -13.58
N TYR A 132 20.12 -0.01 -13.34
CA TYR A 132 20.57 0.93 -14.37
C TYR A 132 21.83 0.45 -15.12
N HIS A 133 22.89 0.03 -14.40
CA HIS A 133 24.17 -0.34 -15.04
C HIS A 133 24.10 -1.48 -16.07
N PRO A 134 23.30 -2.55 -15.90
CA PRO A 134 23.09 -3.55 -16.93
C PRO A 134 22.56 -3.01 -18.27
N PHE A 135 21.77 -1.94 -18.25
CA PHE A 135 21.20 -1.35 -19.47
C PHE A 135 22.11 -0.29 -20.10
N PHE A 136 22.77 0.53 -19.28
CA PHE A 136 23.50 1.72 -19.74
C PHE A 136 25.03 1.59 -19.63
N GLY A 137 25.53 0.54 -19.00
CA GLY A 137 26.95 0.35 -18.73
C GLY A 137 27.44 1.15 -17.51
N LYS A 138 28.66 0.86 -17.08
CA LYS A 138 29.31 1.56 -15.95
C LYS A 138 30.03 2.84 -16.39
N ASP A 139 30.46 2.88 -17.64
CA ASP A 139 31.27 3.96 -18.21
C ASP A 139 30.41 4.78 -19.17
N VAL A 140 29.62 5.71 -18.64
CA VAL A 140 29.05 6.79 -19.44
C VAL A 140 30.03 7.95 -19.30
N SER A 141 30.74 8.31 -20.37
CA SER A 141 31.60 9.50 -20.36
C SER A 141 30.71 10.75 -20.34
N VAL A 142 30.24 11.14 -19.17
CA VAL A 142 29.72 12.49 -18.96
C VAL A 142 30.90 13.28 -18.42
N ASP A 143 31.49 14.12 -19.27
CA ASP A 143 32.54 15.04 -18.87
C ASP A 143 31.87 16.23 -18.16
N ILE A 144 31.74 16.14 -16.83
CA ILE A 144 30.96 17.09 -15.99
C ILE A 144 31.82 18.26 -15.49
N GLU A 145 33.09 18.36 -15.88
CA GLU A 145 33.98 19.42 -15.35
C GLU A 145 33.77 20.80 -16.00
N ASN A 146 32.84 20.97 -16.95
CA ASN A 146 32.50 22.31 -17.43
C ASN A 146 31.07 22.42 -18.02
N PRO A 147 30.09 22.96 -17.28
CA PRO A 147 28.70 23.01 -17.73
C PRO A 147 28.42 24.03 -18.86
N MET A 148 29.42 24.76 -19.38
CA MET A 148 29.14 25.92 -20.23
C MET A 148 29.62 25.89 -21.68
N THR A 149 30.29 24.84 -22.14
CA THR A 149 30.63 24.75 -23.58
C THR A 149 30.70 23.31 -24.05
N LYS A 150 29.71 22.89 -24.86
CA LYS A 150 29.90 22.38 -26.24
C LYS A 150 28.67 21.59 -26.70
N THR A 151 27.97 22.19 -27.66
CA THR A 151 27.39 21.57 -28.86
C THR A 151 27.07 20.07 -28.78
N TRP A 152 25.77 19.78 -28.79
CA TRP A 152 25.17 18.50 -29.15
C TRP A 152 25.67 18.02 -30.51
N HIS A 153 26.80 17.31 -30.52
CA HIS A 153 27.15 16.45 -31.64
C HIS A 153 26.61 15.06 -31.36
N MET A 154 25.34 14.91 -31.72
CA MET A 154 24.77 13.66 -32.15
C MET A 154 25.64 13.12 -33.30
N ARG A 155 26.65 12.31 -32.98
CA ARG A 155 27.36 11.51 -33.97
C ARG A 155 27.59 10.12 -33.41
N GLN A 156 26.74 9.21 -33.87
CA GLN A 156 27.04 7.80 -33.97
C GLN A 156 28.41 7.64 -34.63
N THR A 157 29.41 7.22 -33.87
CA THR A 157 30.52 6.42 -34.37
C THR A 157 31.04 5.57 -33.23
N CYS A 158 30.64 4.30 -33.21
CA CYS A 158 31.35 3.28 -32.46
C CYS A 158 32.79 3.21 -32.99
N PRO A 159 33.83 3.26 -32.14
CA PRO A 159 35.16 2.90 -32.56
C PRO A 159 35.14 1.42 -32.95
N SER A 160 35.33 1.17 -34.24
CA SER A 160 35.46 -0.14 -34.85
C SER A 160 36.47 -0.99 -34.08
N GLY A 161 36.01 -2.07 -33.45
CA GLY A 161 36.90 -3.10 -32.88
C GLY A 161 36.34 -3.96 -31.75
N LEU A 162 35.35 -3.48 -30.99
CA LEU A 162 34.73 -4.30 -29.96
C LEU A 162 33.50 -4.99 -30.55
N LYS A 163 33.65 -6.29 -30.85
CA LYS A 163 32.50 -7.19 -31.00
C LYS A 163 31.68 -7.04 -29.70
N CYS A 164 30.58 -6.29 -29.75
CA CYS A 164 29.51 -6.43 -28.78
C CYS A 164 29.02 -7.86 -28.91
N LYS A 165 29.63 -8.78 -28.16
CA LYS A 165 29.04 -10.07 -27.89
C LYS A 165 27.71 -9.72 -27.21
N PRO A 166 26.56 -10.14 -27.74
CA PRO A 166 25.33 -10.13 -26.95
C PRO A 166 25.71 -10.82 -25.64
N GLN A 167 25.69 -10.06 -24.55
CA GLN A 167 26.07 -10.61 -23.26
C GLN A 167 25.09 -11.75 -23.03
N MET A 168 25.59 -12.99 -22.97
CA MET A 168 24.80 -14.23 -22.84
C MET A 168 23.71 -14.12 -21.76
N ARG A 169 23.94 -13.25 -20.77
CA ARG A 169 23.04 -12.88 -19.69
C ARG A 169 21.70 -12.27 -20.15
N ILE A 170 21.65 -11.48 -21.22
CA ILE A 170 20.38 -10.89 -21.72
C ILE A 170 19.51 -12.00 -22.32
N LEU A 171 20.07 -12.88 -23.14
CA LEU A 171 19.35 -14.04 -23.68
C LEU A 171 18.96 -15.05 -22.58
N GLN A 172 19.79 -15.20 -21.54
CA GLN A 172 19.46 -16.01 -20.35
C GLN A 172 18.30 -15.41 -19.56
N LEU A 173 18.31 -14.09 -19.30
CA LEU A 173 17.24 -13.39 -18.59
C LEU A 173 15.93 -13.37 -19.38
N GLU A 174 15.98 -13.20 -20.71
CA GLU A 174 14.78 -13.30 -21.55
C GLU A 174 14.18 -14.71 -21.55
N ASN A 175 15.02 -15.75 -21.45
CA ASN A 175 14.57 -17.13 -21.32
C ASN A 175 14.03 -17.43 -19.91
N GLU A 176 14.65 -16.90 -18.85
CA GLU A 176 14.16 -16.99 -17.47
C GLU A 176 12.82 -16.27 -17.30
N VAL A 177 12.66 -15.07 -17.88
CA VAL A 177 11.39 -14.33 -17.87
C VAL A 177 10.32 -15.08 -18.67
N ARG A 178 10.66 -15.73 -19.79
CA ARG A 178 9.72 -16.61 -20.51
C ARG A 178 9.34 -17.86 -19.70
N GLN A 179 10.29 -18.49 -19.02
CA GLN A 179 10.04 -19.64 -18.15
C GLN A 179 9.17 -19.25 -16.94
N GLN A 180 9.45 -18.13 -16.28
CA GLN A 180 8.60 -17.62 -15.19
C GLN A 180 7.19 -17.29 -15.68
N LYS A 181 7.03 -16.78 -16.91
CA LYS A 181 5.71 -16.52 -17.50
C LYS A 181 4.93 -17.81 -17.77
N GLN A 182 5.59 -18.96 -17.88
CA GLN A 182 4.97 -20.29 -17.96
C GLN A 182 4.65 -20.90 -16.58
N GLU A 183 5.31 -20.46 -15.51
CA GLU A 183 5.01 -20.89 -14.13
C GLU A 183 3.79 -20.19 -13.52
N ILE A 184 3.55 -18.92 -13.88
CA ILE A 184 2.39 -18.12 -13.41
C ILE A 184 1.02 -18.80 -13.66
N PRO A 185 0.74 -19.41 -14.83
CA PRO A 185 -0.47 -20.21 -15.04
C PRO A 185 -0.62 -21.37 -14.04
N SER A 186 0.48 -22.00 -13.64
CA SER A 186 0.45 -23.11 -12.69
C SER A 186 0.14 -22.65 -11.26
N THR A 187 0.63 -21.47 -10.88
CA THR A 187 0.37 -20.87 -9.56
C THR A 187 -1.08 -20.39 -9.45
N GLN A 188 -1.63 -19.80 -10.52
CA GLN A 188 -3.03 -19.39 -10.56
C GLN A 188 -3.97 -20.61 -10.51
N ALA A 189 -3.70 -21.65 -11.31
CA ALA A 189 -4.48 -22.89 -11.26
C ALA A 189 -4.43 -23.56 -9.88
N ARG A 190 -3.28 -23.49 -9.19
CA ARG A 190 -3.14 -23.98 -7.82
C ARG A 190 -3.97 -23.17 -6.83
N TYR A 191 -4.04 -21.86 -7.00
CA TYR A 191 -4.86 -20.99 -6.14
C TYR A 191 -6.35 -21.25 -6.35
N ASP A 192 -6.79 -21.38 -7.61
CA ASP A 192 -8.18 -21.67 -7.96
C ASP A 192 -8.61 -23.07 -7.44
N SER A 193 -7.71 -24.07 -7.53
CA SER A 193 -7.92 -25.39 -6.95
C SER A 193 -8.05 -25.35 -5.42
N LEU A 194 -7.22 -24.53 -4.75
CA LEU A 194 -7.29 -24.36 -3.29
C LEU A 194 -8.59 -23.67 -2.87
N LEU A 195 -9.07 -22.73 -3.68
CA LEU A 195 -10.31 -22.01 -3.44
C LEU A 195 -11.51 -22.96 -3.56
N ALA A 196 -11.52 -23.81 -4.59
CA ALA A 196 -12.52 -24.86 -4.77
C ALA A 196 -12.51 -25.87 -3.61
N GLU A 197 -11.34 -26.32 -3.17
CA GLU A 197 -11.20 -27.24 -2.02
C GLU A 197 -11.74 -26.61 -0.74
N ASN A 198 -11.41 -25.35 -0.46
CA ASN A 198 -11.93 -24.64 0.71
C ASN A 198 -13.46 -24.52 0.67
N GLN A 199 -14.05 -24.29 -0.50
CA GLN A 199 -15.50 -24.25 -0.66
C GLN A 199 -16.11 -25.61 -0.32
N THR A 200 -15.55 -26.71 -0.83
CA THR A 200 -16.05 -28.06 -0.52
C THR A 200 -15.95 -28.40 0.96
N LEU A 201 -14.89 -27.95 1.64
CA LEU A 201 -14.71 -28.14 3.08
C LEU A 201 -15.72 -27.32 3.89
N GLN A 202 -16.07 -26.11 3.44
CA GLN A 202 -17.13 -25.32 4.07
C GLN A 202 -18.49 -26.01 3.95
N ASP A 203 -18.82 -26.52 2.77
CA ASP A 203 -20.08 -27.23 2.54
C ASP A 203 -20.17 -28.50 3.39
N ALA A 204 -19.08 -29.28 3.47
CA ALA A 204 -19.01 -30.46 4.33
C ALA A 204 -19.14 -30.11 5.83
N ASN A 205 -18.53 -29.01 6.27
CA ASN A 205 -18.68 -28.53 7.64
C ASN A 205 -20.12 -28.11 7.95
N GLN A 206 -20.79 -27.42 7.04
CA GLN A 206 -22.21 -27.08 7.20
C GLN A 206 -23.09 -28.33 7.28
N GLU A 207 -22.80 -29.36 6.48
CA GLU A 207 -23.52 -30.63 6.55
C GLU A 207 -23.29 -31.36 7.88
N LEU A 208 -22.04 -31.36 8.38
CA LEU A 208 -21.73 -31.93 9.69
C LEU A 208 -22.47 -31.19 10.81
N GLN A 209 -22.54 -29.86 10.77
CA GLN A 209 -23.30 -29.07 11.74
C GLN A 209 -24.80 -29.42 11.74
N LYS A 210 -25.38 -29.64 10.56
CA LYS A 210 -26.78 -30.10 10.46
C LYS A 210 -26.95 -31.50 11.08
N LYS A 211 -26.02 -32.42 10.82
CA LYS A 211 -26.06 -33.78 11.39
C LYS A 211 -25.89 -33.76 12.91
N THR A 212 -25.01 -32.92 13.45
CA THR A 212 -24.84 -32.81 14.91
C THR A 212 -26.08 -32.25 15.57
N SER A 213 -26.71 -31.21 14.99
CA SER A 213 -28.00 -30.68 15.48
C SER A 213 -29.09 -31.76 15.50
N LEU A 214 -29.21 -32.54 14.42
CA LEU A 214 -30.19 -33.62 14.34
C LEU A 214 -29.95 -34.70 15.42
N LEU A 215 -28.69 -35.05 15.69
CA LEU A 215 -28.34 -36.02 16.74
C LEU A 215 -28.70 -35.51 18.14
N GLU A 216 -28.53 -34.22 18.41
CA GLU A 216 -28.95 -33.59 19.66
C GLU A 216 -30.47 -33.65 19.82
N ASP A 217 -31.23 -33.38 18.75
CA ASP A 217 -32.70 -33.50 18.76
C ASP A 217 -33.16 -34.93 19.04
N ILE A 218 -32.55 -35.92 18.36
CA ILE A 218 -32.86 -37.35 18.58
C ILE A 218 -32.56 -37.74 20.03
N ARG A 219 -31.43 -37.27 20.58
CA ARG A 219 -31.07 -37.54 21.97
C ARG A 219 -32.09 -36.94 22.94
N SER A 220 -32.51 -35.70 22.71
CA SER A 220 -33.55 -35.02 23.51
C SER A 220 -34.87 -35.80 23.50
N LEU A 221 -35.34 -36.20 22.31
CA LEU A 221 -36.55 -37.01 22.15
C LEU A 221 -36.45 -38.36 22.87
N SER A 222 -35.27 -39.01 22.83
CA SER A 222 -35.03 -40.25 23.57
C SER A 222 -35.10 -40.06 25.08
N GLU A 223 -34.55 -38.96 25.60
CA GLU A 223 -34.63 -38.61 27.02
C GLU A 223 -36.07 -38.32 27.45
N GLU A 224 -36.86 -37.67 26.58
CA GLU A 224 -38.27 -37.38 26.81
C GLU A 224 -39.13 -38.65 26.82
N GLN A 225 -38.91 -39.58 25.88
CA GLN A 225 -39.56 -40.89 25.90
C GLN A 225 -39.25 -41.67 27.19
N LYS A 226 -38.02 -41.59 27.71
CA LYS A 226 -37.67 -42.19 29.00
C LYS A 226 -38.42 -41.53 30.16
N ARG A 227 -38.64 -40.20 30.12
CA ARG A 227 -39.48 -39.50 31.12
C ARG A 227 -40.93 -39.98 31.07
N ILE A 228 -41.52 -40.06 29.88
CA ILE A 228 -42.91 -40.52 29.70
C ILE A 228 -43.08 -41.96 30.21
N LYS A 229 -42.16 -42.88 29.86
CA LYS A 229 -42.20 -44.26 30.37
C LYS A 229 -42.14 -44.32 31.89
N ARG A 230 -41.26 -43.55 32.54
CA ARG A 230 -41.20 -43.47 34.01
C ARG A 230 -42.52 -42.99 34.60
N PHE A 231 -43.14 -41.97 34.02
CA PHE A 231 -44.47 -41.51 34.46
C PHE A 231 -45.53 -42.60 34.34
N HIS A 232 -45.53 -43.35 33.23
CA HIS A 232 -46.47 -44.47 33.03
C HIS A 232 -46.26 -45.58 34.07
N ASP A 233 -45.01 -46.00 34.31
CA ASP A 233 -44.67 -47.03 35.30
C ASP A 233 -45.06 -46.62 36.74
N ILE A 234 -44.95 -45.32 37.07
CA ILE A 234 -45.38 -44.78 38.36
C ILE A 234 -46.91 -44.89 38.46
N ARG A 235 -47.63 -44.47 37.42
CA ARG A 235 -49.11 -44.50 37.41
C ARG A 235 -49.66 -45.93 37.48
N GLU A 236 -49.02 -46.88 36.80
CA GLU A 236 -49.39 -48.31 36.92
C GLU A 236 -49.16 -48.84 38.33
N ARG A 237 -48.01 -48.53 38.94
CA ARG A 237 -47.73 -48.90 40.33
C ARG A 237 -48.75 -48.30 41.30
N GLU A 238 -49.13 -47.05 41.10
CA GLU A 238 -50.18 -46.42 41.88
C GLU A 238 -51.53 -47.11 41.67
N MET A 239 -51.96 -47.36 40.43
CA MET A 239 -53.21 -48.08 40.18
C MET A 239 -53.24 -49.46 40.87
N VAL A 240 -52.17 -50.24 40.76
CA VAL A 240 -52.06 -51.54 41.43
C VAL A 240 -52.15 -51.38 42.95
N ALA A 241 -51.45 -50.39 43.52
CA ALA A 241 -51.51 -50.10 44.95
C ALA A 241 -52.92 -49.68 45.40
N TRP A 242 -53.64 -48.89 44.60
CA TRP A 242 -55.03 -48.51 44.86
C TRP A 242 -55.98 -49.71 44.81
N THR A 243 -55.84 -50.62 43.85
CA THR A 243 -56.64 -51.87 43.78
C THR A 243 -56.37 -52.82 44.96
N VAL A 244 -55.15 -52.86 45.48
CA VAL A 244 -54.81 -53.68 46.66
C VAL A 244 -55.30 -53.03 47.95
N ARG A 245 -55.33 -51.69 48.03
CA ARG A 245 -55.70 -50.94 49.23
C ARG A 245 -57.22 -50.79 49.41
N PHE A 246 -58.00 -50.92 48.34
CA PHE A 246 -59.46 -50.95 48.36
C PHE A 246 -59.98 -52.15 47.56
N PRO A 247 -59.89 -53.38 48.11
CA PRO A 247 -60.58 -54.51 47.54
C PRO A 247 -62.09 -54.36 47.82
N TRP A 248 -62.91 -54.49 46.77
CA TRP A 248 -64.37 -54.51 46.86
C TRP A 248 -64.86 -55.73 47.62
#